data_AF-A0A7X8EJL0-F1
#
_entry.id   AF-A0A7X8EJL0-F1
#
_cell.length_a   1.000
_cell.length_b   1.000
_cell.length_c   1.000
_cell.angle_alpha   90.00
_cell.angle_beta   90.00
_cell.angle_gamma   90.00
#
_symmetry.space_group_name_H-M   'P 1'
#
loop_
_entity.id
_entity.type
_entity.pdbx_description
1 polymer ?
#
loop_
_entity_poly.entity_id
_entity_poly.type
_entity_poly.pdbx_seq_one_letter_code
_entity_poly.pdbx_strand_id
1 'polypeptide(L)'
;MKKFLIKSVAAIMILSAAGFILMAVGGRRTPSFPLDGAEDTTGPAENLLADLALDLAGPHLEAADLSAGVKKAAITSFAETAKNIASLSGFIRSQNREVSLESSLIQANAFLKSSLKYGVPLDLIVAVANTESHFRPEAKSGAGAAGVMQVVWKVHSGLLQANGIAREEDLHDPEMGIAAGSLLLSRYIKASGDLKTALGRYYGGSADVYWERVSRNLSKFRNAKLFASSQGRP
;
A
#
# COMPACT_ATOMS: atom_id res chain seq x y z
N MET A 1 24.38 -4.95 -12.63
CA MET A 1 24.01 -3.78 -11.82
C MET A 1 22.51 -3.72 -11.48
N LYS A 2 21.56 -3.82 -12.43
CA LYS A 2 20.10 -3.77 -12.16
C LYS A 2 19.57 -4.82 -11.15
N LYS A 3 20.07 -6.07 -11.15
CA LYS A 3 19.66 -7.11 -10.19
C LYS A 3 20.08 -6.85 -8.74
N PHE A 4 21.11 -6.03 -8.51
CA PHE A 4 21.60 -5.72 -7.17
C PHE A 4 20.77 -4.57 -6.55
N LEU A 5 20.40 -3.59 -7.38
CA LEU A 5 19.57 -2.45 -6.99
C LEU A 5 18.15 -2.88 -6.57
N ILE A 6 17.53 -3.80 -7.32
CA ILE A 6 16.20 -4.35 -6.99
C ILE A 6 16.22 -5.10 -5.64
N LYS A 7 17.30 -5.86 -5.38
CA LYS A 7 17.46 -6.59 -4.11
C LYS A 7 17.63 -5.64 -2.92
N SER A 8 18.41 -4.58 -3.07
CA SER A 8 18.62 -3.57 -2.02
C SER A 8 17.36 -2.74 -1.76
N VAL A 9 16.60 -2.36 -2.79
CA VAL A 9 15.36 -1.60 -2.63
C VAL A 9 14.27 -2.44 -1.96
N ALA A 10 14.10 -3.71 -2.35
CA ALA A 10 13.16 -4.62 -1.69
C ALA A 10 13.53 -4.84 -0.21
N ALA A 11 14.82 -5.03 0.09
CA ALA A 11 15.31 -5.18 1.46
C ALA A 11 15.02 -3.96 2.34
N ILE A 12 15.28 -2.75 1.83
CA ILE A 12 15.05 -1.48 2.53
C ILE A 12 13.54 -1.24 2.73
N MET A 13 12.72 -1.56 1.72
CA MET A 13 11.28 -1.45 1.78
C MET A 13 10.67 -2.37 2.84
N ILE A 14 11.19 -3.59 2.96
CA ILE A 14 10.76 -4.61 3.93
C ILE A 14 11.27 -4.30 5.35
N LEU A 15 12.50 -3.80 5.51
CA LEU A 15 13.01 -3.31 6.80
C LEU A 15 12.19 -2.12 7.32
N SER A 16 11.75 -1.20 6.44
CA SER A 16 10.92 -0.07 6.85
C SER A 16 9.53 -0.50 7.34
N ALA A 17 8.94 -1.55 6.74
CA ALA A 17 7.66 -2.09 7.17
C ALA A 17 7.77 -2.73 8.55
N ALA A 18 8.86 -3.47 8.83
CA ALA A 18 9.05 -4.07 10.15
C ALA A 18 9.53 -3.11 11.23
N GLY A 19 10.29 -2.08 10.89
CA GLY A 19 10.55 -0.97 11.82
C GLY A 19 9.25 -0.29 12.25
N PHE A 20 8.28 -0.20 11.34
CA PHE A 20 6.95 0.33 11.62
C PHE A 20 6.08 -0.64 12.45
N ILE A 21 6.15 -1.95 12.18
CA ILE A 21 5.47 -2.98 12.98
C ILE A 21 6.04 -3.03 14.42
N LEU A 22 7.37 -2.94 14.57
CA LEU A 22 8.04 -2.94 15.88
C LEU A 22 7.73 -1.65 16.67
N MET A 23 7.60 -0.50 15.99
CA MET A 23 7.16 0.76 16.60
C MET A 23 5.67 0.75 16.99
N ALA A 24 4.80 0.09 16.22
CA ALA A 24 3.37 -0.03 16.53
C ALA A 24 3.08 -0.95 17.74
N VAL A 25 3.99 -1.87 18.07
CA VAL A 25 3.91 -2.72 19.27
C VAL A 25 4.12 -1.89 20.56
N GLY A 26 4.69 -0.69 20.49
CA GLY A 26 4.93 0.19 21.64
C GLY A 26 3.71 0.92 22.22
N GLY A 27 2.52 0.81 21.61
CA GLY A 27 1.31 1.35 22.20
C GLY A 27 0.18 1.60 21.20
N ARG A 28 -0.95 0.93 21.47
CA ARG A 28 -2.27 0.96 20.79
C ARG A 28 -2.47 -0.17 19.77
N ARG A 29 -3.43 -1.03 20.15
CA ARG A 29 -4.13 -2.09 19.39
C ARG A 29 -3.51 -2.39 18.03
N THR A 30 -2.82 -3.53 17.97
CA THR A 30 -2.50 -4.19 16.70
C THR A 30 -3.77 -4.29 15.86
N PRO A 31 -3.78 -3.85 14.59
CA PRO A 31 -4.74 -4.41 13.66
C PRO A 31 -4.47 -5.91 13.64
N SER A 32 -5.41 -6.68 14.17
CA SER A 32 -5.37 -8.13 14.17
C SER A 32 -5.45 -8.59 12.72
N PHE A 33 -4.29 -8.96 12.16
CA PHE A 33 -4.22 -9.85 11.02
C PHE A 33 -4.35 -11.27 11.57
N PRO A 34 -5.41 -12.01 11.22
CA PRO A 34 -5.57 -13.41 11.56
C PRO A 34 -4.34 -14.20 11.15
N LEU A 35 -3.65 -14.70 12.17
CA LEU A 35 -2.59 -15.69 12.05
C LEU A 35 -3.28 -17.05 11.96
N ASP A 36 -3.76 -17.43 10.78
CA ASP A 36 -4.10 -18.84 10.57
C ASP A 36 -3.92 -19.28 9.12
N GLY A 37 -3.47 -20.53 8.98
CA GLY A 37 -2.71 -21.06 7.85
C GLY A 37 -3.24 -20.72 6.46
N ALA A 38 -2.43 -20.03 5.67
CA ALA A 38 -2.62 -19.92 4.23
C ALA A 38 -2.05 -21.18 3.53
N GLU A 39 -2.89 -21.90 2.79
CA GLU A 39 -2.39 -22.73 1.70
C GLU A 39 -1.63 -21.83 0.70
N ASP A 40 -0.48 -22.31 0.25
CA ASP A 40 0.47 -21.56 -0.59
C ASP A 40 -0.09 -21.41 -2.02
N THR A 41 -0.92 -20.39 -2.23
CA THR A 41 -1.47 -20.06 -3.56
C THR A 41 -0.63 -19.04 -4.33
N THR A 42 0.55 -18.67 -3.82
CA THR A 42 1.47 -17.71 -4.44
C THR A 42 2.34 -18.38 -5.50
N GLY A 43 2.61 -17.67 -6.61
CA GLY A 43 3.44 -18.19 -7.69
C GLY A 43 4.93 -18.27 -7.31
N PRO A 44 5.76 -18.91 -8.16
CA PRO A 44 7.18 -19.12 -7.85
C PRO A 44 7.99 -17.83 -7.72
N ALA A 45 7.55 -16.72 -8.33
CA ALA A 45 8.21 -15.43 -8.22
C ALA A 45 7.91 -14.73 -6.87
N GLU A 46 6.70 -14.89 -6.36
CA GLU A 46 6.26 -14.37 -5.07
C GLU A 46 6.96 -15.09 -3.90
N ASN A 47 7.09 -16.42 -4.00
CA ASN A 47 7.82 -17.22 -3.02
C ASN A 47 9.32 -16.84 -2.97
N LEU A 48 9.94 -16.59 -4.13
CA LEU A 48 11.34 -16.14 -4.20
C LEU A 48 11.58 -14.78 -3.52
N LEU A 49 10.61 -13.86 -3.58
CA LEU A 49 10.70 -12.57 -2.90
C LEU A 49 10.58 -12.71 -1.37
N ALA A 50 9.71 -13.60 -0.90
CA ALA A 50 9.57 -13.90 0.52
C ALA A 50 10.83 -14.57 1.09
N ASP A 51 11.39 -15.55 0.37
CA ASP A 51 12.62 -16.23 0.77
C ASP A 51 13.81 -15.27 0.84
N LEU A 52 13.96 -14.41 -0.18
CA LEU A 52 15.02 -13.40 -0.21
C LEU A 52 14.88 -12.39 0.94
N ALA A 53 13.65 -11.99 1.26
CA ALA A 53 13.38 -11.08 2.37
C ALA A 53 13.79 -11.71 3.70
N LEU A 54 13.51 -13.00 3.88
CA LEU A 54 13.84 -13.74 5.08
C LEU A 54 15.36 -13.93 5.24
N ASP A 55 16.06 -14.27 4.15
CA ASP A 55 17.52 -14.40 4.14
C ASP A 55 18.22 -13.09 4.54
N LEU A 56 17.66 -11.94 4.16
CA LEU A 56 18.20 -10.64 4.49
C LEU A 56 17.88 -10.20 5.92
N ALA A 57 16.70 -10.52 6.44
CA ALA A 57 16.27 -10.12 7.78
C ALA A 57 16.79 -11.06 8.89
N GLY A 58 16.95 -12.35 8.58
CA GLY A 58 17.33 -13.40 9.54
C GLY A 58 18.58 -13.07 10.37
N PRO A 59 19.71 -12.67 9.77
CA PRO A 59 20.92 -12.34 10.51
C PRO A 59 20.74 -11.19 11.50
N HIS A 60 19.92 -10.19 11.16
CA HIS A 60 19.66 -9.04 12.03
C HIS A 60 18.72 -9.40 13.20
N LEU A 61 17.74 -10.27 12.96
CA LEU A 61 16.85 -10.77 14.01
C LEU A 61 17.57 -11.71 14.97
N GLU A 62 18.54 -12.48 14.46
CA GLU A 62 19.33 -13.39 15.28
C GLU A 62 20.28 -12.64 16.22
N ALA A 63 20.88 -11.55 15.74
CA ALA A 63 21.71 -10.64 16.52
C ALA A 63 20.92 -9.78 17.53
N ALA A 64 19.59 -9.70 17.41
CA ALA A 64 18.76 -8.96 18.35
C ALA A 64 18.58 -9.74 19.66
N ASP A 65 18.74 -9.05 20.79
CA ASP A 65 18.49 -9.60 22.13
C ASP A 65 16.98 -9.68 22.41
N LEU A 66 16.31 -10.56 21.67
CA LEU A 66 14.88 -10.82 21.72
C LEU A 66 14.63 -12.28 22.10
N SER A 67 13.51 -12.54 22.77
CA SER A 67 13.11 -13.92 23.06
C SER A 67 12.86 -14.70 21.77
N ALA A 68 13.10 -16.02 21.79
CA ALA A 68 12.90 -16.89 20.63
C ALA A 68 11.46 -16.81 20.07
N GLY A 69 10.46 -16.62 20.94
CA GLY A 69 9.07 -16.42 20.54
C GLY A 69 8.86 -15.12 19.73
N VAL A 70 9.49 -14.02 20.16
CA VAL A 70 9.43 -12.74 19.44
C VAL A 70 10.15 -12.83 18.10
N LYS A 71 11.33 -13.47 18.05
CA LYS A 71 12.06 -13.72 16.80
C LYS A 71 11.23 -14.49 15.78
N LYS A 72 10.59 -15.59 16.23
CA LYS A 72 9.70 -16.41 15.37
C LYS A 72 8.51 -15.60 14.85
N ALA A 73 7.84 -14.86 15.72
CA ALA A 73 6.69 -14.02 15.32
C ALA A 73 7.10 -12.94 14.31
N ALA A 74 8.26 -12.31 14.51
CA ALA A 74 8.80 -11.33 13.56
C ALA A 74 9.03 -11.98 12.20
N ILE A 75 9.76 -13.09 12.13
CA ILE A 75 10.03 -13.85 10.89
C ILE A 75 8.74 -14.16 10.12
N THR A 76 7.72 -14.69 10.81
CA THR A 76 6.43 -15.00 10.18
C THR A 76 5.76 -13.74 9.65
N SER A 77 5.74 -12.64 10.42
CA SER A 77 5.17 -11.37 9.99
C SER A 77 5.90 -10.76 8.79
N PHE A 78 7.23 -10.90 8.74
CA PHE A 78 8.05 -10.44 7.62
C PHE A 78 7.73 -11.22 6.34
N ALA A 79 7.72 -12.55 6.42
CA ALA A 79 7.40 -13.41 5.29
C ALA A 79 6.00 -13.14 4.75
N GLU A 80 5.01 -12.98 5.63
CA GLU A 80 3.64 -12.64 5.24
C GLU A 80 3.56 -11.26 4.58
N THR A 81 4.26 -10.26 5.13
CA THR A 81 4.32 -8.93 4.51
C THR A 81 4.94 -8.98 3.12
N ALA A 82 6.00 -9.77 2.95
CA ALA A 82 6.65 -9.95 1.65
C ALA A 82 5.71 -10.62 0.63
N LYS A 83 4.99 -11.68 1.04
CA LYS A 83 3.93 -12.30 0.22
C LYS A 83 2.85 -11.29 -0.16
N ASN A 84 2.41 -10.47 0.79
CA ASN A 84 1.37 -9.48 0.55
C ASN A 84 1.81 -8.41 -0.46
N ILE A 85 3.04 -7.92 -0.33
CA ILE A 85 3.64 -6.98 -1.30
C ILE A 85 3.71 -7.62 -2.69
N ALA A 86 4.14 -8.89 -2.77
CA ALA A 86 4.29 -9.59 -4.04
C ALA A 86 2.94 -9.82 -4.73
N SER A 87 1.92 -10.29 -4.01
CA SER A 87 0.56 -10.47 -4.53
C SER A 87 -0.06 -9.15 -4.99
N LEU A 88 0.09 -8.07 -4.21
CA LEU A 88 -0.42 -6.75 -4.58
C LEU A 88 0.29 -6.18 -5.80
N SER A 89 1.60 -6.36 -5.88
CA SER A 89 2.40 -5.99 -7.06
C SER A 89 1.92 -6.74 -8.31
N GLY A 90 1.66 -8.05 -8.19
CA GLY A 90 1.06 -8.86 -9.25
C GLY A 90 -0.31 -8.33 -9.69
N PHE A 91 -1.17 -7.97 -8.73
CA PHE A 91 -2.46 -7.34 -9.03
C PHE A 91 -2.30 -6.02 -9.76
N ILE A 92 -1.46 -5.09 -9.28
CA ILE A 92 -1.22 -3.78 -9.92
C ILE A 92 -0.84 -3.98 -11.40
N ARG A 93 0.10 -4.89 -11.67
CA ARG A 93 0.54 -5.19 -13.04
C ARG A 93 -0.49 -5.91 -13.90
N SER A 94 -1.41 -6.65 -13.28
CA SER A 94 -2.56 -7.24 -13.97
C SER A 94 -3.54 -6.17 -14.46
N GLN A 95 -3.66 -5.07 -13.70
CA GLN A 95 -4.54 -3.94 -14.04
C GLN A 95 -3.88 -2.97 -15.02
N ASN A 96 -2.56 -2.77 -14.91
CA ASN A 96 -1.79 -1.95 -15.85
C ASN A 96 -0.43 -2.60 -16.16
N ARG A 97 -0.30 -3.12 -17.38
CA ARG A 97 0.91 -3.81 -17.85
C ARG A 97 2.10 -2.87 -18.10
N GLU A 98 1.87 -1.56 -18.19
CA GLU A 98 2.93 -0.55 -18.36
C GLU A 98 3.69 -0.30 -17.05
N VAL A 99 3.10 -0.64 -15.89
CA VAL A 99 3.76 -0.50 -14.60
C VAL A 99 4.87 -1.56 -14.50
N SER A 100 6.09 -1.08 -14.29
CA SER A 100 7.26 -1.94 -14.10
C SER A 100 7.15 -2.74 -12.80
N LEU A 101 7.85 -3.89 -12.72
CA LEU A 101 7.92 -4.68 -11.49
C LEU A 101 8.44 -3.86 -10.30
N GLU A 102 9.45 -3.02 -10.54
CA GLU A 102 10.02 -2.14 -9.52
C GLU A 102 8.97 -1.15 -8.99
N SER A 103 8.29 -0.44 -9.90
CA SER A 103 7.25 0.51 -9.51
C SER A 103 6.08 -0.18 -8.80
N SER A 104 5.64 -1.35 -9.27
CA SER A 104 4.52 -2.06 -8.63
C SER A 104 4.87 -2.59 -7.24
N LEU A 105 6.13 -2.99 -6.99
CA LEU A 105 6.59 -3.36 -5.65
C LEU A 105 6.65 -2.14 -4.72
N ILE A 106 7.13 -0.99 -5.21
CA ILE A 106 7.14 0.28 -4.46
C ILE A 106 5.70 0.68 -4.08
N GLN A 107 4.80 0.67 -5.06
CA GLN A 107 3.39 0.99 -4.86
C GLN A 107 2.71 0.04 -3.87
N ALA A 108 2.94 -1.27 -4.00
CA ALA A 108 2.38 -2.27 -3.10
C ALA A 108 2.78 -2.01 -1.64
N ASN A 109 4.06 -1.75 -1.38
CA ASN A 109 4.53 -1.39 -0.04
C ASN A 109 3.92 -0.05 0.43
N ALA A 110 3.86 0.95 -0.45
CA ALA A 110 3.31 2.26 -0.14
C ALA A 110 1.81 2.20 0.22
N PHE A 111 1.03 1.34 -0.43
CA PHE A 111 -0.37 1.11 -0.08
C PHE A 111 -0.50 0.47 1.31
N LEU A 112 0.26 -0.57 1.61
CA LEU A 112 0.23 -1.20 2.94
C LEU A 112 0.59 -0.19 4.05
N LYS A 113 1.69 0.54 3.87
CA LYS A 113 2.12 1.61 4.79
C LYS A 113 1.05 2.69 4.96
N SER A 114 0.50 3.18 3.85
CA SER A 114 -0.46 4.30 3.87
C SER A 114 -1.81 3.89 4.44
N SER A 115 -2.27 2.67 4.18
CA SER A 115 -3.48 2.10 4.78
C SER A 115 -3.37 2.10 6.31
N LEU A 116 -2.25 1.60 6.84
CA LEU A 116 -1.98 1.59 8.27
C LEU A 116 -1.83 3.02 8.84
N LYS A 117 -1.00 3.85 8.21
CA LYS A 117 -0.68 5.20 8.70
C LYS A 117 -1.91 6.11 8.77
N TYR A 118 -2.79 6.04 7.77
CA TYR A 118 -3.93 6.95 7.66
C TYR A 118 -5.27 6.31 8.06
N GLY A 119 -5.28 5.03 8.42
CA GLY A 119 -6.46 4.29 8.85
C GLY A 119 -7.52 4.15 7.76
N VAL A 120 -7.09 4.05 6.49
CA VAL A 120 -8.00 3.86 5.35
C VAL A 120 -7.90 2.40 4.88
N PRO A 121 -9.02 1.69 4.62
CA PRO A 121 -8.98 0.32 4.14
C PRO A 121 -8.10 0.15 2.89
N LEU A 122 -7.27 -0.89 2.87
CA LEU A 122 -6.32 -1.16 1.79
C LEU A 122 -7.02 -1.34 0.43
N ASP A 123 -8.11 -2.10 0.43
CA ASP A 123 -8.91 -2.35 -0.76
C ASP A 123 -9.48 -1.06 -1.36
N LEU A 124 -9.88 -0.12 -0.51
CA LEU A 124 -10.39 1.19 -0.91
C LEU A 124 -9.29 2.07 -1.55
N ILE A 125 -8.13 2.24 -0.90
CA ILE A 125 -7.05 3.09 -1.47
C ILE A 125 -6.51 2.52 -2.79
N VAL A 126 -6.44 1.19 -2.91
CA VAL A 126 -6.03 0.51 -4.15
C VAL A 126 -7.09 0.69 -5.24
N ALA A 127 -8.38 0.58 -4.90
CA ALA A 127 -9.47 0.82 -5.84
C ALA A 127 -9.52 2.27 -6.35
N VAL A 128 -9.24 3.24 -5.47
CA VAL A 128 -9.11 4.66 -5.84
C VAL A 128 -7.94 4.85 -6.78
N ALA A 129 -6.74 4.36 -6.46
CA ALA A 129 -5.58 4.47 -7.34
C ALA A 129 -5.78 3.83 -8.73
N ASN A 130 -6.47 2.69 -8.80
CA ASN A 130 -6.85 2.07 -10.06
C ASN A 130 -7.80 2.98 -10.86
N THR A 131 -8.76 3.60 -10.18
CA THR A 131 -9.75 4.50 -10.79
C THR A 131 -9.13 5.80 -11.29
N GLU A 132 -8.14 6.32 -10.58
CA GLU A 132 -7.50 7.60 -10.83
C GLU A 132 -6.50 7.56 -11.98
N SER A 133 -5.54 6.64 -11.94
CA SER A 133 -4.43 6.62 -12.89
C SER A 133 -4.16 5.26 -13.53
N HIS A 134 -4.94 4.24 -13.16
CA HIS A 134 -4.57 2.84 -13.38
C HIS A 134 -3.15 2.57 -12.89
N PHE A 135 -2.82 3.04 -11.68
CA PHE A 135 -1.50 2.86 -11.04
C PHE A 135 -0.31 3.50 -11.76
N ARG A 136 -0.54 4.47 -12.67
CA ARG A 136 0.52 5.14 -13.41
C ARG A 136 1.11 6.32 -12.61
N PRO A 137 2.38 6.26 -12.17
CA PRO A 137 2.98 7.34 -11.38
C PRO A 137 3.15 8.65 -12.15
N GLU A 138 3.50 8.56 -13.43
CA GLU A 138 3.69 9.72 -14.32
C GLU A 138 2.36 10.38 -14.77
N ALA A 139 1.21 9.90 -14.29
CA ALA A 139 -0.07 10.43 -14.72
C ALA A 139 -0.24 11.90 -14.33
N LYS A 140 -0.61 12.74 -15.30
CA LYS A 140 -1.00 14.14 -15.09
C LYS A 140 -2.26 14.45 -15.88
N SER A 141 -3.28 14.98 -15.20
CA SER A 141 -4.54 15.37 -15.84
C SER A 141 -4.47 16.82 -16.35
N GLY A 142 -5.39 17.19 -17.25
CA GLY A 142 -5.53 18.58 -17.72
C GLY A 142 -5.91 19.57 -16.61
N ALA A 143 -6.47 19.08 -15.50
CA ALA A 143 -6.79 19.90 -14.31
C ALA A 143 -5.61 20.03 -13.32
N GLY A 144 -4.45 19.43 -13.62
CA GLY A 144 -3.28 19.45 -12.75
C GLY A 144 -3.31 18.42 -11.61
N ALA A 145 -4.11 17.36 -11.74
CA ALA A 145 -4.02 16.21 -10.85
C ALA A 145 -2.80 15.36 -11.23
N ALA A 146 -1.97 14.98 -10.27
CA ALA A 146 -0.70 14.30 -10.52
C ALA A 146 -0.56 13.00 -9.72
N GLY A 147 0.21 12.05 -10.26
CA GLY A 147 0.61 10.85 -9.54
C GLY A 147 -0.37 9.68 -9.60
N VAL A 148 0.00 8.61 -8.90
CA VAL A 148 -0.77 7.37 -8.78
C VAL A 148 -2.22 7.61 -8.31
N MET A 149 -2.41 8.52 -7.36
CA MET A 149 -3.73 8.83 -6.80
C MET A 149 -4.32 10.16 -7.27
N GLN A 150 -3.75 10.77 -8.32
CA GLN A 150 -4.24 12.00 -8.96
C GLN A 150 -4.57 13.13 -7.96
N VAL A 151 -3.57 13.57 -7.22
CA VAL A 151 -3.70 14.66 -6.24
C VAL A 151 -3.49 16.01 -6.93
N VAL A 152 -4.35 16.98 -6.66
CA VAL A 152 -4.24 18.35 -7.21
C VAL A 152 -3.39 19.22 -6.29
N TRP A 153 -2.14 19.47 -6.67
CA TRP A 153 -1.17 20.23 -5.87
C TRP A 153 -1.68 21.61 -5.48
N LYS A 154 -2.24 22.36 -6.43
CA LYS A 154 -2.75 23.74 -6.22
C LYS A 154 -3.78 23.84 -5.08
N VAL A 155 -4.54 22.78 -4.81
CA VAL A 155 -5.57 22.75 -3.78
C VAL A 155 -5.01 22.32 -2.42
N HIS A 156 -3.96 21.49 -2.42
CA HIS A 156 -3.53 20.76 -1.23
C HIS A 156 -2.10 21.04 -0.77
N SER A 157 -1.33 21.88 -1.49
CA SER A 157 0.10 22.13 -1.24
C SER A 157 0.44 22.40 0.22
N GLY A 158 -0.29 23.29 0.91
CA GLY A 158 -0.01 23.60 2.32
C GLY A 158 -0.13 22.38 3.25
N LEU A 159 -1.11 21.50 3.02
CA LEU A 159 -1.26 20.25 3.77
C LEU A 159 -0.15 19.25 3.40
N LEU A 160 0.17 19.13 2.12
CA LEU A 160 1.17 18.20 1.61
C LEU A 160 2.58 18.54 2.11
N GLN A 161 2.93 19.83 2.09
CA GLN A 161 4.21 20.34 2.60
C GLN A 161 4.35 20.08 4.09
N ALA A 162 3.29 20.29 4.88
CA ALA A 162 3.27 19.95 6.30
C ALA A 162 3.42 18.44 6.59
N ASN A 163 3.31 17.59 5.57
CA ASN A 163 3.44 16.13 5.67
C ASN A 163 4.62 15.58 4.86
N GLY A 164 5.60 16.43 4.51
CA GLY A 164 6.86 16.01 3.91
C GLY A 164 6.86 15.88 2.38
N ILE A 165 5.83 16.38 1.70
CA ILE A 165 5.75 16.42 0.23
C ILE A 165 5.93 17.88 -0.19
N ALA A 166 7.13 18.22 -0.64
CA ALA A 166 7.59 19.60 -0.71
C ALA A 166 7.11 20.35 -1.96
N ARG A 167 6.92 19.61 -3.07
CA ARG A 167 6.62 20.15 -4.40
C ARG A 167 5.70 19.21 -5.20
N GLU A 168 5.12 19.71 -6.29
CA GLU A 168 4.20 18.95 -7.15
C GLU A 168 4.85 17.71 -7.75
N GLU A 169 6.13 17.80 -8.12
CA GLU A 169 6.86 16.69 -8.75
C GLU A 169 6.98 15.48 -7.83
N ASP A 170 6.96 15.70 -6.52
CA ASP A 170 7.00 14.62 -5.53
C ASP A 170 5.73 13.75 -5.61
N LEU A 171 4.62 14.23 -6.20
CA LEU A 171 3.42 13.41 -6.42
C LEU A 171 3.61 12.31 -7.47
N HIS A 172 4.61 12.45 -8.35
CA HIS A 172 4.97 11.44 -9.35
C HIS A 172 5.82 10.31 -8.76
N ASP A 173 6.45 10.52 -7.60
CA ASP A 173 7.03 9.42 -6.84
C ASP A 173 5.90 8.51 -6.32
N PRO A 174 5.95 7.19 -6.56
CA PRO A 174 4.84 6.32 -6.21
C PRO A 174 4.58 6.24 -4.69
N GLU A 175 5.61 6.33 -3.84
CA GLU A 175 5.43 6.29 -2.38
C GLU A 175 4.78 7.58 -1.88
N MET A 176 5.30 8.73 -2.32
CA MET A 176 4.78 10.05 -1.93
C MET A 176 3.38 10.32 -2.52
N GLY A 177 3.14 9.97 -3.78
CA GLY A 177 1.83 10.13 -4.43
C GLY A 177 0.73 9.28 -3.78
N ILE A 178 1.03 8.04 -3.40
CA ILE A 178 0.08 7.19 -2.64
C ILE A 178 -0.13 7.72 -1.23
N ALA A 179 0.93 8.19 -0.56
CA ALA A 179 0.81 8.78 0.77
C ALA A 179 -0.05 10.07 0.75
N ALA A 180 0.11 10.91 -0.26
CA ALA A 180 -0.68 12.13 -0.47
C ALA A 180 -2.17 11.82 -0.64
N GLY A 181 -2.50 10.91 -1.59
CA GLY A 181 -3.88 10.54 -1.86
C GLY A 181 -4.54 9.87 -0.66
N SER A 182 -3.83 8.98 0.02
CA SER A 182 -4.34 8.30 1.22
C SER A 182 -4.59 9.26 2.39
N LEU A 183 -3.71 10.25 2.58
CA LEU A 183 -3.91 11.32 3.57
C LEU A 183 -5.18 12.11 3.27
N LEU A 184 -5.36 12.56 2.02
CA LEU A 184 -6.53 13.33 1.61
C LEU A 184 -7.82 12.53 1.76
N LEU A 185 -7.82 11.28 1.30
CA LEU A 185 -8.99 10.40 1.42
C LEU A 185 -9.35 10.15 2.89
N SER A 186 -8.38 9.91 3.76
CA SER A 186 -8.59 9.78 5.21
C SER A 186 -9.26 11.02 5.79
N ARG A 187 -8.81 12.22 5.40
CA ARG A 187 -9.41 13.49 5.85
C ARG A 187 -10.84 13.65 5.35
N TYR A 188 -11.12 13.31 4.09
CA TYR A 188 -12.48 13.38 3.58
C TYR A 188 -13.42 12.38 4.23
N ILE A 189 -12.95 11.15 4.51
CA ILE A 189 -13.73 10.15 5.25
C ILE A 189 -14.05 10.67 6.64
N LYS A 190 -13.06 11.20 7.37
CA LYS A 190 -13.27 11.76 8.73
C LYS A 190 -14.20 12.97 8.74
N ALA A 191 -14.16 13.78 7.70
CA ALA A 191 -14.96 15.00 7.58
C ALA A 191 -16.34 14.76 6.94
N SER A 192 -16.65 13.55 6.50
CA SER A 192 -17.92 13.20 5.85
C SER A 192 -18.68 12.22 6.73
N GLY A 193 -20.01 12.26 6.70
CA GLY A 193 -20.84 11.30 7.43
C GLY A 193 -20.83 9.90 6.82
N ASP A 194 -20.46 9.78 5.55
CA ASP A 194 -20.45 8.52 4.80
C ASP A 194 -19.34 8.47 3.74
N LEU A 195 -19.00 7.25 3.31
CA LEU A 195 -17.91 6.97 2.37
C LEU A 195 -18.19 7.53 0.97
N LYS A 196 -19.45 7.50 0.50
CA LYS A 196 -19.80 7.92 -0.86
C LYS A 196 -19.61 9.42 -1.01
N THR A 197 -20.04 10.19 -0.01
CA THR A 197 -19.79 11.64 0.07
C THR A 197 -18.29 11.94 0.12
N ALA A 198 -17.53 11.20 0.93
CA ALA A 198 -16.07 11.38 1.01
C ALA A 198 -15.38 11.17 -0.35
N LEU A 199 -15.79 10.13 -1.08
CA LEU A 199 -15.28 9.83 -2.42
C LEU A 199 -15.68 10.90 -3.44
N GLY A 200 -16.91 11.42 -3.38
CA GLY A 200 -17.33 12.56 -4.22
C GLY A 200 -16.46 13.81 -3.99
N ARG A 201 -16.11 14.10 -2.72
CA ARG A 201 -15.20 15.20 -2.36
C ARG A 201 -13.78 14.96 -2.84
N TYR A 202 -13.28 13.72 -2.75
CA TYR A 202 -11.97 13.35 -3.28
C TYR A 202 -11.89 13.58 -4.79
N TYR A 203 -12.93 13.16 -5.52
CA TYR A 203 -13.03 13.32 -6.97
C TYR A 203 -13.24 14.77 -7.41
N GLY A 204 -13.87 15.60 -6.58
CA GLY A 204 -14.26 16.97 -6.94
C GLY A 204 -15.45 17.00 -7.91
N GLY A 205 -16.34 16.00 -7.85
CA GLY A 205 -17.46 15.86 -8.76
C GLY A 205 -18.62 15.02 -8.19
N SER A 206 -19.45 14.46 -9.06
CA SER A 206 -20.61 13.64 -8.65
C SER A 206 -20.16 12.42 -7.84
N ALA A 207 -20.69 12.31 -6.61
CA ALA A 207 -20.43 11.20 -5.71
C ALA A 207 -20.96 9.86 -6.27
N ASP A 208 -22.10 9.88 -6.96
CA ASP A 208 -22.69 8.69 -7.60
C ASP A 208 -21.77 8.13 -8.70
N VAL A 209 -21.39 8.99 -9.64
CA VAL A 209 -20.53 8.62 -10.78
C VAL A 209 -19.19 8.07 -10.29
N TYR A 210 -18.60 8.72 -9.29
CA TYR A 210 -17.32 8.29 -8.79
C TYR A 210 -17.41 7.00 -7.97
N TRP A 211 -18.47 6.84 -7.16
CA TRP A 211 -18.75 5.60 -6.46
C TRP A 211 -18.89 4.40 -7.42
N GLU A 212 -19.59 4.54 -8.54
CA GLU A 212 -19.71 3.47 -9.55
C GLU A 212 -18.36 3.07 -10.15
N ARG A 213 -17.45 4.03 -10.34
CA ARG A 213 -16.08 3.74 -10.82
C ARG A 213 -15.25 3.01 -9.76
N VAL A 214 -15.24 3.53 -8.53
CA VAL A 214 -14.46 2.96 -7.42
C VAL A 214 -14.99 1.58 -7.01
N SER A 215 -16.31 1.41 -6.89
CA SER A 215 -16.93 0.13 -6.48
C SER A 215 -16.64 -1.00 -7.46
N ARG A 216 -16.57 -0.74 -8.77
CA ARG A 216 -16.12 -1.74 -9.76
C ARG A 216 -14.70 -2.21 -9.50
N ASN A 217 -13.77 -1.28 -9.23
CA ASN A 217 -12.38 -1.61 -8.94
C ASN A 217 -12.21 -2.26 -7.54
N LEU A 218 -13.06 -1.90 -6.58
CA LEU A 218 -13.13 -2.55 -5.27
C LEU A 218 -13.54 -4.02 -5.41
N SER A 219 -14.57 -4.31 -6.22
CA SER A 219 -14.99 -5.68 -6.52
C SER A 219 -13.88 -6.48 -7.20
N LYS A 220 -13.16 -5.89 -8.18
CA LYS A 220 -12.01 -6.55 -8.81
C LYS A 220 -10.93 -6.92 -7.77
N PHE A 221 -10.59 -6.00 -6.89
CA PHE A 221 -9.58 -6.23 -5.85
C PHE A 221 -10.00 -7.35 -4.89
N ARG A 222 -11.23 -7.29 -4.37
CA ARG A 222 -11.76 -8.29 -3.44
C ARG A 222 -11.88 -9.68 -4.10
N ASN A 223 -12.26 -9.73 -5.37
CA ASN A 223 -12.38 -10.98 -6.13
C ASN A 223 -11.02 -11.60 -6.50
N ALA A 224 -9.95 -10.80 -6.53
CA ALA A 224 -8.60 -11.31 -6.72
C ALA A 224 -8.11 -12.16 -5.53
N LYS A 225 -8.88 -12.19 -4.41
CA LYS A 225 -8.57 -12.96 -3.19
C LYS A 225 -7.12 -12.76 -2.73
N LEU A 226 -6.67 -11.52 -2.86
CA LEU A 226 -5.37 -11.09 -2.38
C LEU A 226 -5.48 -11.09 -0.86
N PHE A 227 -4.59 -11.85 -0.21
CA PHE A 227 -4.54 -12.06 1.23
C PHE A 227 -5.67 -12.99 1.72
N ALA A 228 -5.31 -13.97 2.54
CA ALA A 228 -6.28 -14.90 3.11
C ALA A 228 -7.40 -14.13 3.81
N SER A 229 -8.65 -14.50 3.53
CA SER A 229 -9.83 -13.80 4.01
C SER A 229 -9.88 -13.83 5.53
N SER A 230 -9.69 -12.68 6.13
CA SER A 230 -9.49 -12.53 7.56
C SER A 230 -10.69 -11.85 8.25
N GLN A 231 -11.83 -11.83 7.57
CA GLN A 231 -13.07 -11.28 8.09
C GLN A 231 -14.00 -12.42 8.47
N GLY A 232 -14.10 -12.66 9.78
CA GLY A 232 -15.25 -13.35 10.36
C GLY A 232 -16.54 -12.68 9.89
N ARG A 233 -17.50 -13.52 9.50
CA ARG A 233 -18.90 -13.10 9.41
C ARG A 233 -19.38 -12.64 10.79
N PRO A 234 -20.38 -11.73 10.85
CA PRO A 234 -21.01 -11.35 12.11
C PRO A 234 -21.56 -12.54 12.89
#